data_AF-A0A9E2JKZ4-F1
#
_entry.id   AF-A0A9E2JKZ4-F1
#
_cell.length_a   1.000
_cell.length_b   1.000
_cell.length_c   1.000
_cell.angle_alpha   90.00
_cell.angle_beta   90.00
_cell.angle_gamma   90.00
#
_symmetry.space_group_name_H-M   'P 1'
#
loop_
_entity.id
_entity.type
_entity.pdbx_description
1 polymer ?
#
loop_
_entity_poly.entity_id
_entity_poly.type
_entity_poly.pdbx_seq_one_letter_code
_entity_poly.pdbx_strand_id
1 'polypeptide(L)'
;MLDDVRKPLLPEVKILFGRRPDREYLRRRIQTQGLTFILGQPKMGKSWLVKRFCDNLAKEDRRLFGYVESTAAEHDLLSSAVADLYSRWLIRASYLDQFQSILERHRGKMVGTVGTAVGQMLSKVISLPVSGIGNAVEKLFQGLKSADDDLKTGGMQIQPVPYNVCRDLVSIVNKISELPILLVLDAWEQGKDLRNDFSSLKKMLGNLHDWPNDVHIFAVVREDPKYSGCRELVNELCESSLACDRYVLQPMHLANDREEIKQLLHHIREMAPGAKGMEETSILDMMAGNPAVFEAWEYSRPDTAEIMRQTAKHAHSFRDRKFKILFPELLDSKRDLFDLATRIALLPEFVSERKWKELKDVVLCDLPESATAELASRGILKSDNPPSFGHTTEYESAQDWFIKNERAKPLSLVTARGLVSDLAGRIRYIDEREIHIASSLAALYDPINSLDDNSNLLALCAGASGLFGNDIPEGLKPNFIPKLKAILDDMPNASGLVSSALVNTLIDAKEEKDLPRRDALLQELRGLAEKFTDDKTVREKLAMGLFNTLNHAKEEKDLPRRDALLQELRDLQSRYPDDKTIQEIYKHALGLLEDEKESP
;
A
#
# COMPACT_ATOMS: atom_id res chain seq x y z
N MET A 1 9.62 33.05 -38.82
CA MET A 1 8.53 32.05 -38.77
C MET A 1 9.03 30.89 -37.93
N LEU A 2 8.64 30.87 -36.66
CA LEU A 2 8.51 29.75 -35.75
C LEU A 2 8.15 30.42 -34.42
N ASP A 3 6.86 30.72 -34.28
CA ASP A 3 6.32 31.29 -33.07
C ASP A 3 6.50 30.29 -31.93
N ASP A 4 7.26 30.75 -30.95
CA ASP A 4 7.41 30.22 -29.61
C ASP A 4 6.01 30.15 -28.96
N VAL A 5 5.39 28.96 -29.02
CA VAL A 5 4.17 28.65 -28.27
C VAL A 5 4.56 28.59 -26.79
N ARG A 6 4.69 29.77 -26.18
CA ARG A 6 4.66 29.95 -24.73
C ARG A 6 3.33 29.38 -24.26
N LYS A 7 3.37 28.16 -23.70
CA LYS A 7 2.34 27.69 -22.77
C LYS A 7 2.09 28.84 -21.78
N PRO A 8 0.84 29.24 -21.52
CA PRO A 8 0.58 30.28 -20.54
C PRO A 8 1.19 29.83 -19.21
N LEU A 9 2.12 30.63 -18.70
CA LEU A 9 2.65 30.50 -17.34
C LEU A 9 1.45 30.54 -16.41
N LEU A 10 1.15 29.40 -15.77
CA LEU A 10 0.18 29.36 -14.68
C LEU A 10 0.63 30.38 -13.61
N PRO A 11 -0.29 31.13 -12.99
CA PRO A 11 0.06 32.16 -12.01
C PRO A 11 0.91 31.59 -10.86
N GLU A 12 1.84 32.41 -10.35
CA GLU A 12 2.88 32.04 -9.38
C GLU A 12 2.35 31.49 -8.03
N VAL A 13 1.06 31.72 -7.74
CA VAL A 13 0.28 31.11 -6.66
C VAL A 13 -0.83 30.26 -7.29
N LYS A 14 -0.84 28.95 -6.99
CA LYS A 14 -1.92 28.07 -7.48
C LYS A 14 -3.22 28.43 -6.75
N ILE A 15 -4.23 28.79 -7.53
CA ILE A 15 -5.43 29.47 -7.02
C ILE A 15 -6.26 28.50 -6.15
N LEU A 16 -6.65 28.96 -4.96
CA LEU A 16 -7.42 28.22 -3.95
C LEU A 16 -8.77 28.92 -3.70
N PHE A 17 -9.59 29.07 -4.74
CA PHE A 17 -10.86 29.79 -4.67
C PHE A 17 -11.77 29.24 -3.57
N GLY A 18 -12.30 30.12 -2.72
CA GLY A 18 -13.22 29.79 -1.64
C GLY A 18 -12.58 28.94 -0.53
N ARG A 19 -11.24 28.83 -0.48
CA ARG A 19 -10.51 28.02 0.52
C ARG A 19 -9.67 28.87 1.47
N ARG A 20 -9.81 30.19 1.40
CA ARG A 20 -9.07 31.10 2.29
C ARG A 20 -9.30 30.81 3.78
N PRO A 21 -10.54 30.62 4.28
CA PRO A 21 -10.77 30.31 5.69
C PRO A 21 -10.11 28.99 6.11
N ASP A 22 -10.17 27.97 5.24
CA ASP A 22 -9.56 26.67 5.48
C ASP A 22 -8.03 26.80 5.62
N ARG A 23 -7.40 27.55 4.71
CA ARG A 23 -5.95 27.83 4.75
C ARG A 23 -5.54 28.60 6.01
N GLU A 24 -6.33 29.58 6.43
CA GLU A 24 -6.07 30.36 7.65
C GLU A 24 -6.21 29.50 8.90
N TYR A 25 -7.17 28.57 8.95
CA TYR A 25 -7.27 27.59 10.01
C TYR A 25 -6.04 26.66 10.05
N LEU A 26 -5.67 26.04 8.92
CA LEU A 26 -4.51 25.16 8.85
C LEU A 26 -3.21 25.88 9.24
N ARG A 27 -3.03 27.13 8.80
CA ARG A 27 -1.87 27.96 9.17
C ARG A 27 -1.79 28.23 10.66
N ARG A 28 -2.92 28.41 11.36
CA ARG A 28 -2.94 28.55 12.82
C ARG A 28 -2.57 27.25 13.52
N ARG A 29 -3.09 26.11 13.06
CA ARG A 29 -2.84 24.80 13.68
C ARG A 29 -1.36 24.42 13.67
N ILE A 30 -0.66 24.64 12.55
CA ILE A 30 0.77 24.29 12.44
C ILE A 30 1.69 25.14 13.32
N GLN A 31 1.22 26.24 13.93
CA GLN A 31 2.01 27.05 14.86
C GLN A 31 2.20 26.37 16.22
N THR A 32 1.43 25.32 16.50
CA THR A 32 1.46 24.59 17.77
C THR A 32 1.80 23.13 17.54
N GLN A 33 2.46 22.50 18.52
CA GLN A 33 2.62 21.06 18.52
C GLN A 33 1.28 20.35 18.54
N GLY A 34 1.11 19.28 17.75
CA GLY A 34 -0.08 18.45 17.86
C GLY A 34 -0.51 17.77 16.57
N LEU A 35 -1.79 17.41 16.53
CA LEU A 35 -2.43 16.66 15.47
C LEU A 35 -3.71 17.39 15.02
N THR A 36 -3.97 17.42 13.73
CA THR A 36 -5.25 17.88 13.19
C THR A 36 -5.78 16.88 12.17
N PHE A 37 -6.98 16.36 12.45
CA PHE A 37 -7.72 15.54 11.51
C PHE A 37 -8.49 16.44 10.54
N ILE A 38 -8.22 16.32 9.25
CA ILE A 38 -8.93 17.04 8.20
C ILE A 38 -9.95 16.09 7.60
N LEU A 39 -11.19 16.24 8.05
CA LEU A 39 -12.32 15.36 7.72
C LEU A 39 -13.11 15.92 6.54
N GLY A 40 -13.78 15.06 5.79
CA GLY A 40 -14.81 15.51 4.85
C GLY A 40 -15.18 14.46 3.83
N GLN A 41 -16.27 14.71 3.11
CA GLN A 41 -16.78 13.81 2.09
C GLN A 41 -15.76 13.59 0.95
N PRO A 42 -15.81 12.44 0.24
CA PRO A 42 -15.02 12.23 -0.97
C PRO A 42 -15.16 13.40 -1.96
N LYS A 43 -14.07 13.72 -2.69
CA LYS A 43 -14.02 14.80 -3.70
C LYS A 43 -14.30 16.23 -3.21
N MET A 44 -14.25 16.49 -1.89
CA MET A 44 -14.25 17.85 -1.32
C MET A 44 -12.91 18.60 -1.47
N GLY A 45 -11.94 18.06 -2.20
CA GLY A 45 -10.65 18.70 -2.41
C GLY A 45 -9.73 18.72 -1.17
N LYS A 46 -9.88 17.75 -0.25
CA LYS A 46 -9.03 17.65 0.96
C LYS A 46 -7.54 17.48 0.61
N SER A 47 -7.21 16.42 -0.12
CA SER A 47 -5.84 16.11 -0.53
C SER A 47 -5.27 17.22 -1.40
N TRP A 48 -6.09 17.78 -2.29
CA TRP A 48 -5.74 18.96 -3.08
C TRP A 48 -5.41 20.19 -2.20
N LEU A 49 -6.25 20.52 -1.22
CA LEU A 49 -6.04 21.62 -0.29
C LEU A 49 -4.73 21.44 0.48
N VAL A 50 -4.49 20.26 1.07
CA VAL A 50 -3.32 19.99 1.90
C VAL A 50 -2.04 19.95 1.06
N LYS A 51 -2.07 19.33 -0.13
CA LYS A 51 -0.94 19.33 -1.05
C LYS A 51 -0.58 20.74 -1.50
N ARG A 52 -1.57 21.56 -1.86
CA ARG A 52 -1.36 22.97 -2.22
C ARG A 52 -0.88 23.81 -1.04
N PHE A 53 -1.36 23.53 0.16
CA PHE A 53 -0.89 24.15 1.39
C PHE A 53 0.61 23.86 1.59
N CYS A 54 1.03 22.60 1.42
CA CYS A 54 2.44 22.20 1.51
C CYS A 54 3.30 22.81 0.37
N ASP A 55 2.82 22.81 -0.88
CA ASP A 55 3.49 23.46 -2.02
C ASP A 55 3.79 24.95 -1.72
N ASN A 56 2.85 25.66 -1.10
CA ASN A 56 3.02 27.07 -0.75
C ASN A 56 4.00 27.24 0.42
N LEU A 57 3.95 26.37 1.43
CA LEU A 57 4.94 26.38 2.53
C LEU A 57 6.37 26.13 2.03
N ALA A 58 6.55 25.25 1.05
CA ALA A 58 7.85 24.95 0.44
C ALA A 58 8.51 26.20 -0.16
N LYS A 59 7.70 27.08 -0.78
CA LYS A 59 8.14 28.33 -1.41
C LYS A 59 8.47 29.43 -0.40
N GLU A 60 7.81 29.43 0.75
CA GLU A 60 8.08 30.37 1.84
C GLU A 60 9.42 30.06 2.55
N ASP A 61 10.04 28.90 2.26
CA ASP A 61 11.32 28.37 2.77
C ASP A 61 11.52 28.47 4.31
N ARG A 62 10.41 28.35 5.04
CA ARG A 62 10.33 28.59 6.49
C ARG A 62 9.87 27.39 7.31
N ARG A 63 9.64 26.24 6.67
CA ARG A 63 9.15 25.01 7.29
C ARG A 63 9.50 23.82 6.42
N LEU A 64 9.86 22.70 7.05
CA LEU A 64 10.02 21.41 6.37
C LEU A 64 8.74 20.60 6.46
N PHE A 65 8.53 19.69 5.51
CA PHE A 65 7.40 18.77 5.60
C PHE A 65 7.71 17.42 4.97
N GLY A 66 7.00 16.40 5.46
CA GLY A 66 6.85 15.10 4.82
C GLY A 66 5.39 14.88 4.46
N TYR A 67 5.13 14.33 3.28
CA TYR A 67 3.79 14.09 2.75
C TYR A 67 3.73 12.69 2.13
N VAL A 68 2.83 11.87 2.66
CA VAL A 68 2.46 10.60 2.05
C VAL A 68 0.95 10.56 1.85
N GLU A 69 0.51 9.97 0.74
CA GLU A 69 -0.89 9.66 0.49
C GLU A 69 -1.04 8.14 0.49
N SER A 70 -1.88 7.64 1.39
CA SER A 70 -2.08 6.21 1.55
C SER A 70 -2.58 5.58 0.27
N THR A 71 -1.93 4.48 -0.10
CA THR A 71 -2.44 3.52 -1.07
C THR A 71 -2.78 2.23 -0.34
N ALA A 72 -3.75 1.44 -0.82
CA ALA A 72 -4.17 0.20 -0.15
C ALA A 72 -3.05 -0.86 0.05
N ALA A 73 -1.86 -0.61 -0.51
CA ALA A 73 -0.69 -1.48 -0.43
C ALA A 73 0.37 -1.03 0.61
N GLU A 74 0.22 0.13 1.26
CA GLU A 74 1.22 0.66 2.19
C GLU A 74 0.98 0.26 3.64
N HIS A 75 2.08 0.03 4.35
CA HIS A 75 2.08 -0.69 5.62
C HIS A 75 2.12 0.21 6.88
N ASP A 76 2.52 1.49 6.79
CA ASP A 76 2.52 2.48 7.90
C ASP A 76 2.73 3.91 7.32
N LEU A 77 1.82 4.85 7.60
CA LEU A 77 1.86 6.19 7.00
C LEU A 77 2.80 7.13 7.74
N LEU A 78 2.92 7.02 9.07
CA LEU A 78 3.79 7.89 9.84
C LEU A 78 5.25 7.72 9.42
N SER A 79 5.72 6.48 9.36
CA SER A 79 7.09 6.14 8.94
C SER A 79 7.37 6.59 7.50
N SER A 80 6.39 6.43 6.60
CA SER A 80 6.50 6.85 5.21
C SER A 80 6.56 8.38 5.08
N ALA A 81 5.77 9.12 5.86
CA ALA A 81 5.86 10.58 5.91
C ALA A 81 7.22 11.06 6.45
N VAL A 82 7.80 10.36 7.44
CA VAL A 82 9.14 10.66 7.95
C VAL A 82 10.21 10.37 6.89
N ALA A 83 10.08 9.29 6.12
CA ALA A 83 10.99 8.98 5.03
C ALA A 83 10.96 10.06 3.92
N ASP A 84 9.77 10.54 3.55
CA ASP A 84 9.61 11.64 2.59
C ASP A 84 10.20 12.96 3.12
N LEU A 85 10.00 13.27 4.42
CA LEU A 85 10.64 14.42 5.08
C LEU A 85 12.17 14.36 4.94
N TYR A 86 12.78 13.21 5.25
CA TYR A 86 14.22 13.01 5.13
C TYR A 86 14.71 13.18 3.70
N SER A 87 13.99 12.59 2.74
CA SER A 87 14.32 12.67 1.32
C SER A 87 14.35 14.12 0.84
N ARG A 88 13.34 14.93 1.20
CA ARG A 88 13.27 16.35 0.85
C ARG A 88 14.34 17.19 1.54
N TRP A 89 14.60 16.90 2.81
CA TRP A 89 15.58 17.64 3.60
C TRP A 89 17.00 17.44 3.08
N LEU A 90 17.39 16.19 2.78
CA LEU A 90 18.76 15.83 2.36
C LEU A 90 19.11 16.21 0.92
N ILE A 91 18.13 16.49 0.06
CA ILE A 91 18.38 17.02 -1.29
C ILE A 91 19.04 18.42 -1.22
N ARG A 92 18.90 19.15 -0.09
CA ARG A 92 19.52 20.46 0.10
C ARG A 92 20.97 20.30 0.54
N ALA A 93 21.91 20.65 -0.35
CA ALA A 93 23.36 20.46 -0.16
C ALA A 93 23.90 21.02 1.16
N SER A 94 23.47 22.21 1.58
CA SER A 94 23.90 22.81 2.84
C SER A 94 23.48 22.01 4.09
N TYR A 95 22.34 21.30 4.04
CA TYR A 95 21.90 20.44 5.13
C TYR A 95 22.62 19.09 5.12
N LEU A 96 22.95 18.56 3.94
CA LEU A 96 23.75 17.35 3.82
C LEU A 96 25.14 17.54 4.46
N ASP A 97 25.80 18.67 4.19
CA ASP A 97 27.11 18.99 4.77
C ASP A 97 27.05 19.16 6.30
N GLN A 98 26.02 19.86 6.80
CA GLN A 98 25.80 20.02 8.24
C GLN A 98 25.50 18.69 8.94
N PHE A 99 24.67 17.87 8.30
CA PHE A 99 24.32 16.55 8.77
C PHE A 99 25.52 15.62 8.84
N GLN A 100 26.38 15.59 7.81
CA GLN A 100 27.67 14.89 7.82
C GLN A 100 28.53 15.34 9.00
N SER A 101 28.68 16.65 9.20
CA SER A 101 29.53 17.19 10.27
C SER A 101 29.01 16.86 11.68
N ILE A 102 27.70 16.82 11.88
CA ILE A 102 27.08 16.48 13.17
C ILE A 102 27.23 14.97 13.46
N LEU A 103 27.06 14.12 12.44
CA LEU A 103 27.28 12.68 12.56
C LEU A 103 28.72 12.33 12.92
N GLU A 104 29.69 12.97 12.27
CA GLU A 104 31.11 12.79 12.59
C GLU A 104 31.43 13.19 14.04
N ARG A 105 30.80 14.26 14.56
CA ARG A 105 31.00 14.75 15.94
C ARG A 105 30.28 13.92 16.99
N HIS A 106 29.16 13.28 16.67
CA HIS A 106 28.28 12.60 17.63
C HIS A 106 28.23 11.07 17.50
N ARG A 107 29.04 10.48 16.61
CA ARG A 107 29.15 9.02 16.38
C ARG A 107 29.28 8.20 17.68
N GLY A 108 29.95 8.74 18.70
CA GLY A 108 30.15 8.08 20.00
C GLY A 108 29.04 8.29 21.06
N LYS A 109 28.07 9.19 20.85
CA LYS A 109 26.98 9.46 21.81
C LYS A 109 25.65 8.80 21.44
N MET A 110 25.54 8.20 20.25
CA MET A 110 24.33 7.50 19.78
C MET A 110 24.32 6.00 20.14
N VAL A 111 25.04 5.59 21.20
CA VAL A 111 25.30 4.17 21.54
C VAL A 111 24.24 3.61 22.51
N GLY A 112 22.97 3.66 22.11
CA GLY A 112 21.89 2.87 22.69
C GLY A 112 21.24 2.02 21.59
N THR A 113 20.48 0.98 21.93
CA THR A 113 19.92 0.01 20.94
C THR A 113 19.19 0.72 19.78
N VAL A 114 18.49 1.82 20.06
CA VAL A 114 17.80 2.68 19.07
C VAL A 114 18.77 3.56 18.26
N GLY A 115 19.83 4.05 18.89
CA GLY A 115 20.84 4.88 18.24
C GLY A 115 21.80 4.10 17.34
N THR A 116 21.92 2.78 17.50
CA THR A 116 22.65 1.92 16.57
C THR A 116 21.92 1.79 15.23
N ALA A 117 20.60 1.59 15.25
CA ALA A 117 19.77 1.50 14.04
C ALA A 117 19.74 2.83 13.26
N VAL A 118 19.51 3.94 13.98
CA VAL A 118 19.60 5.28 13.41
C VAL A 118 21.02 5.55 12.90
N GLY A 119 22.07 5.28 13.68
CA GLY A 119 23.46 5.50 13.27
C GLY A 119 23.87 4.72 12.01
N GLN A 120 23.44 3.46 11.87
CA GLN A 120 23.67 2.65 10.67
C GLN A 120 22.92 3.24 9.46
N MET A 121 21.66 3.65 9.63
CA MET A 121 20.88 4.33 8.59
C MET A 121 21.60 5.56 8.05
N LEU A 122 21.99 6.47 8.96
CA LEU A 122 22.58 7.75 8.58
C LEU A 122 23.94 7.57 7.88
N SER A 123 24.71 6.53 8.26
CA SER A 123 25.99 6.22 7.61
C SER A 123 25.86 5.77 6.14
N LYS A 124 24.80 5.04 5.79
CA LYS A 124 24.54 4.60 4.41
C LYS A 124 24.12 5.78 3.52
N VAL A 125 23.30 6.69 4.05
CA VAL A 125 22.83 7.90 3.34
C VAL A 125 24.00 8.82 2.96
N ILE A 126 24.96 9.02 3.87
CA ILE A 126 26.10 9.94 3.67
C ILE A 126 26.98 9.53 2.48
N SER A 127 27.08 8.23 2.20
CA SER A 127 27.96 7.71 1.15
C SER A 127 27.43 7.91 -0.29
N LEU A 128 26.25 8.51 -0.44
CA LEU A 128 25.53 8.55 -1.71
C LEU A 128 25.65 9.90 -2.41
N PRO A 129 25.66 9.91 -3.77
CA PRO A 129 25.60 11.14 -4.53
C PRO A 129 24.24 11.83 -4.34
N VAL A 130 24.24 13.17 -4.33
CA VAL A 130 23.03 14.01 -4.16
C VAL A 130 21.92 13.62 -5.14
N SER A 131 22.28 13.27 -6.38
CA SER A 131 21.39 12.67 -7.37
C SER A 131 21.12 11.20 -7.03
N GLY A 132 20.09 10.93 -6.23
CA GLY A 132 19.66 9.57 -5.88
C GLY A 132 19.36 9.35 -4.40
N ILE A 133 19.59 10.37 -3.55
CA ILE A 133 19.33 10.31 -2.10
C ILE A 133 17.88 9.89 -1.81
N GLY A 134 16.88 10.42 -2.52
CA GLY A 134 15.47 10.09 -2.29
C GLY A 134 15.18 8.59 -2.38
N ASN A 135 15.55 7.95 -3.50
CA ASN A 135 15.36 6.51 -3.71
C ASN A 135 16.13 5.65 -2.69
N ALA A 136 17.26 6.14 -2.19
CA ALA A 136 18.07 5.41 -1.24
C ALA A 136 17.55 5.53 0.19
N VAL A 137 17.07 6.71 0.60
CA VAL A 137 16.37 6.91 1.87
C VAL A 137 15.14 6.00 1.91
N GLU A 138 14.35 5.97 0.84
CA GLU A 138 13.19 5.08 0.74
C GLU A 138 13.58 3.60 0.92
N LYS A 139 14.59 3.12 0.20
CA LYS A 139 15.12 1.74 0.34
C LYS A 139 15.70 1.45 1.73
N LEU A 140 16.26 2.44 2.41
CA LEU A 140 16.83 2.28 3.75
C LEU A 140 15.75 2.17 4.82
N PHE A 141 14.68 2.96 4.72
CA PHE A 141 13.50 2.80 5.57
C PHE A 141 12.80 1.47 5.30
N GLN A 142 12.76 1.01 4.05
CA GLN A 142 12.34 -0.35 3.69
C GLN A 142 13.29 -1.44 4.21
N GLY A 143 14.60 -1.17 4.32
CA GLY A 143 15.60 -2.13 4.82
C GLY A 143 15.69 -2.23 6.35
N LEU A 144 15.30 -1.20 7.09
CA LEU A 144 15.08 -1.33 8.54
C LEU A 144 13.89 -2.21 8.87
N LYS A 145 12.92 -2.24 7.96
CA LYS A 145 11.76 -3.14 7.98
C LYS A 145 12.19 -4.62 8.00
N SER A 146 13.44 -4.94 7.60
CA SER A 146 14.03 -6.29 7.59
C SER A 146 15.24 -6.47 8.54
N ALA A 147 15.69 -5.42 9.25
CA ALA A 147 16.94 -5.47 10.02
C ALA A 147 16.78 -5.99 11.46
N ASP A 148 15.54 -6.20 11.93
CA ASP A 148 15.25 -6.82 13.23
C ASP A 148 15.14 -8.37 13.12
N ASP A 149 15.11 -8.91 11.88
CA ASP A 149 14.92 -10.34 11.58
C ASP A 149 16.22 -11.14 11.58
N ASP A 150 17.39 -10.50 11.48
CA ASP A 150 18.68 -11.21 11.50
C ASP A 150 18.98 -11.88 12.86
N LEU A 151 18.12 -11.67 13.87
CA LEU A 151 18.27 -12.27 15.20
C LEU A 151 17.13 -13.22 15.61
N LYS A 152 16.08 -13.40 14.81
CA LYS A 152 15.01 -14.37 15.11
C LYS A 152 14.43 -14.97 13.84
N THR A 153 14.93 -16.16 13.51
CA THR A 153 14.21 -17.26 12.84
C THR A 153 13.50 -16.93 11.52
N GLY A 154 14.00 -17.56 10.44
CA GLY A 154 13.54 -17.45 9.06
C GLY A 154 12.04 -17.30 8.84
N GLY A 155 11.67 -16.07 8.51
CA GLY A 155 10.42 -15.62 7.94
C GLY A 155 10.53 -14.11 7.81
N MET A 156 10.50 -13.55 6.59
CA MET A 156 10.59 -12.09 6.42
C MET A 156 9.28 -11.45 6.91
N GLN A 157 9.20 -11.17 8.21
CA GLN A 157 8.16 -10.32 8.77
C GLN A 157 8.63 -8.89 8.66
N ILE A 158 8.18 -8.23 7.59
CA ILE A 158 8.57 -6.85 7.35
C ILE A 158 7.86 -5.93 8.38
N GLN A 159 8.48 -5.63 9.52
CA GLN A 159 7.88 -4.83 10.60
C GLN A 159 8.01 -3.32 10.35
N PRO A 160 6.95 -2.51 10.58
CA PRO A 160 7.01 -1.06 10.39
C PRO A 160 8.14 -0.43 11.22
N VAL A 161 8.72 0.67 10.71
CA VAL A 161 9.78 1.39 11.43
C VAL A 161 9.23 1.81 12.80
N PRO A 162 9.86 1.42 13.91
CA PRO A 162 9.31 1.66 15.24
C PRO A 162 9.04 3.15 15.51
N TYR A 163 7.94 3.45 16.22
CA TYR A 163 7.52 4.81 16.59
C TYR A 163 8.66 5.68 17.16
N ASN A 164 9.48 5.13 18.04
CA ASN A 164 10.62 5.80 18.65
C ASN A 164 11.68 6.19 17.60
N VAL A 165 11.91 5.33 16.60
CA VAL A 165 12.83 5.65 15.49
C VAL A 165 12.26 6.82 14.67
N CYS A 166 10.97 6.81 14.35
CA CYS A 166 10.31 7.92 13.64
C CYS A 166 10.44 9.26 14.40
N ARG A 167 10.16 9.25 15.72
CA ARG A 167 10.32 10.42 16.60
C ARG A 167 11.76 10.94 16.60
N ASP A 168 12.73 10.05 16.79
CA ASP A 168 14.15 10.43 16.91
C ASP A 168 14.66 11.01 15.58
N LEU A 169 14.25 10.41 14.47
CA LEU A 169 14.55 10.90 13.14
C LEU A 169 13.97 12.31 12.91
N VAL A 170 12.71 12.56 13.25
CA VAL A 170 12.11 13.91 13.17
C VAL A 170 12.86 14.91 14.05
N SER A 171 13.26 14.49 15.25
CA SER A 171 14.02 15.33 16.19
C SER A 171 15.39 15.73 15.64
N ILE A 172 16.07 14.82 14.94
CA ILE A 172 17.33 15.12 14.26
C ILE A 172 17.12 16.17 13.16
N VAL A 173 16.11 16.00 12.31
CA VAL A 173 15.81 16.95 11.23
C VAL A 173 15.51 18.33 11.80
N ASN A 174 14.66 18.42 12.81
CA ASN A 174 14.32 19.70 13.45
C ASN A 174 15.55 20.36 14.08
N LYS A 175 16.37 19.59 14.80
CA LYS A 175 17.56 20.13 15.48
C LYS A 175 18.62 20.66 14.52
N ILE A 176 18.78 20.04 13.34
CA ILE A 176 19.80 20.45 12.36
C ILE A 176 19.28 21.57 11.47
N SER A 177 18.03 21.47 11.04
CA SER A 177 17.43 22.51 10.19
C SER A 177 17.06 23.77 10.97
N GLU A 178 16.79 23.64 12.28
CA GLU A 178 16.14 24.65 13.13
C GLU A 178 14.81 25.15 12.54
N LEU A 179 14.19 24.34 11.67
CA LEU A 179 12.93 24.65 11.02
C LEU A 179 11.79 23.85 11.66
N PRO A 180 10.61 24.47 11.80
CA PRO A 180 9.39 23.74 12.12
C PRO A 180 9.12 22.62 11.12
N ILE A 181 8.36 21.60 11.53
CA ILE A 181 8.06 20.42 10.71
C ILE A 181 6.54 20.22 10.60
N LEU A 182 6.09 19.85 9.41
CA LEU A 182 4.73 19.36 9.17
C LEU A 182 4.78 17.93 8.60
N LEU A 183 4.11 16.98 9.22
CA LEU A 183 3.90 15.66 8.63
C LEU A 183 2.47 15.56 8.13
N VAL A 184 2.27 15.00 6.94
CA VAL A 184 0.95 14.79 6.35
C VAL A 184 0.74 13.31 6.07
N LEU A 185 -0.30 12.75 6.69
CA LEU A 185 -0.83 11.41 6.48
C LEU A 185 -2.13 11.55 5.69
N ASP A 186 -2.05 11.54 4.36
CA ASP A 186 -3.22 11.70 3.50
C ASP A 186 -3.92 10.37 3.25
N ALA A 187 -5.24 10.40 3.11
CA ALA A 187 -6.11 9.21 3.05
C ALA A 187 -5.85 8.21 4.19
N TRP A 188 -5.73 8.71 5.42
CA TRP A 188 -5.34 7.92 6.60
C TRP A 188 -6.22 6.69 6.82
N GLU A 189 -7.52 6.78 6.51
CA GLU A 189 -8.45 5.65 6.62
C GLU A 189 -8.16 4.46 5.69
N GLN A 190 -7.27 4.63 4.71
CA GLN A 190 -6.91 3.60 3.73
C GLN A 190 -5.62 2.87 4.08
N GLY A 191 -4.97 3.23 5.19
CA GLY A 191 -3.76 2.58 5.64
C GLY A 191 -4.02 1.10 5.96
N LYS A 192 -3.17 0.21 5.42
CA LYS A 192 -3.28 -1.24 5.66
C LYS A 192 -3.20 -1.60 7.15
N ASP A 193 -2.47 -0.81 7.92
CA ASP A 193 -2.26 -0.99 9.36
C ASP A 193 -2.72 0.23 10.17
N LEU A 194 -3.97 0.63 9.95
CA LEU A 194 -4.60 1.78 10.61
C LEU A 194 -4.45 1.75 12.15
N ARG A 195 -4.43 0.55 12.76
CA ARG A 195 -4.29 0.39 14.22
C ARG A 195 -2.89 0.73 14.71
N ASN A 196 -1.84 0.38 13.96
CA ASN A 196 -0.48 0.75 14.33
C ASN A 196 -0.25 2.26 14.18
N ASP A 197 -0.73 2.88 13.11
CA ASP A 197 -0.68 4.35 12.97
C ASP A 197 -1.46 5.03 14.11
N PHE A 198 -2.66 4.54 14.44
CA PHE A 198 -3.44 5.01 15.57
C PHE A 198 -2.65 4.89 16.90
N SER A 199 -2.02 3.74 17.15
CA SER A 199 -1.19 3.51 18.35
C SER A 199 -0.02 4.50 18.42
N SER A 200 0.65 4.76 17.30
CA SER A 200 1.73 5.73 17.18
C SER A 200 1.25 7.17 17.45
N LEU A 201 0.13 7.58 16.86
CA LEU A 201 -0.46 8.91 17.10
C LEU A 201 -0.93 9.07 18.55
N LYS A 202 -1.53 8.02 19.15
CA LYS A 202 -1.92 8.00 20.56
C LYS A 202 -0.71 8.15 21.48
N LYS A 203 0.38 7.41 21.21
CA LYS A 203 1.65 7.52 21.95
C LYS A 203 2.27 8.90 21.81
N MET A 204 2.22 9.52 20.63
CA MET A 204 2.67 10.90 20.42
C MET A 204 1.86 11.88 21.27
N LEU A 205 0.53 11.83 21.21
CA LEU A 205 -0.33 12.73 21.99
C LEU A 205 -0.15 12.57 23.50
N GLY A 206 0.12 11.35 23.98
CA GLY A 206 0.43 11.08 25.39
C GLY A 206 1.82 11.55 25.82
N ASN A 207 2.77 11.68 24.89
CA ASN A 207 4.17 12.03 25.16
C ASN A 207 4.66 13.17 24.25
N LEU A 208 3.86 14.23 24.11
CA LEU A 208 4.17 15.36 23.22
C LEU A 208 5.55 15.99 23.50
N HIS A 209 5.95 16.04 24.77
CA HIS A 209 7.25 16.56 25.20
C HIS A 209 8.46 15.80 24.64
N ASP A 210 8.27 14.55 24.18
CA ASP A 210 9.33 13.78 23.52
C ASP A 210 9.55 14.22 22.07
N TRP A 211 8.59 14.93 21.47
CA TRP A 211 8.68 15.46 20.11
C TRP A 211 9.09 16.94 20.14
N PRO A 212 9.69 17.48 19.06
CA PRO A 212 9.93 18.91 18.94
C PRO A 212 8.65 19.74 19.04
N ASN A 213 8.71 20.90 19.70
CA ASN A 213 7.56 21.77 20.02
C ASN A 213 6.89 22.38 18.77
N ASP A 214 7.57 22.34 17.63
CA ASP A 214 7.19 22.98 16.37
C ASP A 214 6.88 21.94 15.27
N VAL A 215 6.63 20.69 15.68
CA VAL A 215 6.09 19.60 14.84
C VAL A 215 4.56 19.57 14.91
N HIS A 216 3.92 19.58 13.75
CA HIS A 216 2.48 19.32 13.63
C HIS A 216 2.21 18.18 12.66
N ILE A 217 1.16 17.40 12.91
CA ILE A 217 0.70 16.34 12.00
C ILE A 217 -0.69 16.69 11.46
N PHE A 218 -0.86 16.56 10.16
CA PHE A 218 -2.18 16.52 9.52
C PHE A 218 -2.51 15.09 9.12
N ALA A 219 -3.66 14.59 9.57
CA ALA A 219 -4.22 13.34 9.10
C ALA A 219 -5.49 13.63 8.29
N VAL A 220 -5.45 13.36 6.99
CA VAL A 220 -6.58 13.61 6.09
C VAL A 220 -7.45 12.38 6.02
N VAL A 221 -8.74 12.53 6.33
CA VAL A 221 -9.66 11.39 6.46
C VAL A 221 -10.90 11.60 5.61
N ARG A 222 -11.30 10.55 4.88
CA ARG A 222 -12.58 10.53 4.15
C ARG A 222 -13.73 10.13 5.08
N GLU A 223 -14.78 10.94 5.09
CA GLU A 223 -16.03 10.59 5.77
C GLU A 223 -16.93 9.82 4.79
N ASP A 224 -16.93 8.49 4.91
CA ASP A 224 -17.80 7.57 4.17
C ASP A 224 -18.32 6.52 5.18
N PRO A 225 -19.60 6.07 5.10
CA PRO A 225 -20.12 5.04 5.98
C PRO A 225 -19.26 3.77 6.09
N LYS A 226 -18.50 3.42 5.04
CA LYS A 226 -17.58 2.26 5.07
C LYS A 226 -16.40 2.41 6.04
N TYR A 227 -16.09 3.63 6.48
CA TYR A 227 -15.01 3.95 7.42
C TYR A 227 -15.54 4.39 8.80
N SER A 228 -16.72 3.92 9.20
CA SER A 228 -17.31 4.26 10.51
C SER A 228 -16.35 3.99 11.68
N GLY A 229 -15.61 2.88 11.65
CA GLY A 229 -14.59 2.56 12.65
C GLY A 229 -13.43 3.57 12.71
N CYS A 230 -13.06 4.18 11.58
CA CYS A 230 -12.05 5.25 11.58
C CYS A 230 -12.55 6.50 12.32
N ARG A 231 -13.85 6.82 12.20
CA ARG A 231 -14.45 7.94 12.92
C ARG A 231 -14.38 7.75 14.45
N GLU A 232 -14.55 6.53 14.93
CA GLU A 232 -14.40 6.20 16.35
C GLU A 232 -12.96 6.45 16.83
N LEU A 233 -11.96 6.00 16.06
CA LEU A 233 -10.54 6.23 16.37
C LEU A 233 -10.17 7.72 16.36
N VAL A 234 -10.67 8.49 15.39
CA VAL A 234 -10.48 9.95 15.34
C VAL A 234 -11.07 10.60 16.59
N ASN A 235 -12.29 10.21 16.99
CA ASN A 235 -12.93 10.74 18.19
C ASN A 235 -12.11 10.42 19.44
N GLU A 236 -11.66 9.17 19.59
CA GLU A 236 -10.85 8.74 20.73
C GLU A 236 -9.56 9.57 20.87
N LEU A 237 -8.83 9.80 19.76
CA LEU A 237 -7.62 10.61 19.80
C LEU A 237 -7.91 12.07 20.16
N CYS A 238 -8.95 12.66 19.57
CA CYS A 238 -9.31 14.06 19.83
C CYS A 238 -9.83 14.29 21.25
N GLU A 239 -10.50 13.30 21.84
CA GLU A 239 -10.97 13.36 23.23
C GLU A 239 -9.82 13.15 24.24
N SER A 240 -8.77 12.44 23.83
CA SER A 240 -7.62 12.15 24.69
C SER A 240 -6.65 13.32 24.91
N SER A 241 -6.65 14.33 24.03
CA SER A 241 -5.68 15.43 24.09
C SER A 241 -6.17 16.71 23.43
N LEU A 242 -6.02 17.85 24.11
CA LEU A 242 -6.30 19.19 23.57
C LEU A 242 -5.36 19.60 22.42
N ALA A 243 -4.25 18.90 22.24
CA ALA A 243 -3.36 19.12 21.10
C ALA A 243 -3.91 18.51 19.80
N CYS A 244 -4.95 17.68 19.89
CA CYS A 244 -5.61 17.03 18.77
C CYS A 244 -6.92 17.74 18.43
N ASP A 245 -7.12 18.12 17.16
CA ASP A 245 -8.33 18.83 16.72
C ASP A 245 -8.95 18.19 15.46
N ARG A 246 -10.24 18.45 15.24
CA ARG A 246 -11.01 17.98 14.06
C ARG A 246 -11.43 19.17 13.22
N TYR A 247 -11.04 19.14 11.97
CA TYR A 247 -11.43 20.12 10.97
C TYR A 247 -12.28 19.49 9.88
N VAL A 248 -13.60 19.71 9.94
CA VAL A 248 -14.52 19.22 8.92
C VAL A 248 -14.53 20.18 7.74
N LEU A 249 -13.91 19.76 6.65
CA LEU A 249 -13.80 20.53 5.42
C LEU A 249 -15.18 20.66 4.76
N GLN A 250 -15.66 21.89 4.68
CA GLN A 250 -16.93 22.25 4.06
C GLN A 250 -16.78 22.42 2.53
N PRO A 251 -17.90 22.56 1.79
CA PRO A 251 -17.85 23.14 0.44
C PRO A 251 -17.11 24.49 0.43
N MET A 252 -16.61 24.91 -0.73
CA MET A 252 -15.90 26.18 -0.88
C MET A 252 -16.72 27.35 -0.34
N HIS A 253 -16.08 28.22 0.43
CA HIS A 253 -16.65 29.39 1.11
C HIS A 253 -16.88 30.55 0.15
N LEU A 254 -17.74 30.34 -0.85
CA LEU A 254 -17.97 31.34 -1.90
C LEU A 254 -18.99 32.41 -1.48
N ALA A 255 -19.91 32.11 -0.56
CA ALA A 255 -21.10 32.94 -0.31
C ALA A 255 -20.83 34.38 0.16
N ASN A 256 -19.66 34.66 0.76
CA ASN A 256 -19.39 35.91 1.46
C ASN A 256 -18.24 36.75 0.87
N ASP A 257 -17.61 36.31 -0.23
CA ASP A 257 -16.51 37.04 -0.87
C ASP A 257 -16.83 37.34 -2.35
N ARG A 258 -17.41 38.52 -2.59
CA ARG A 258 -17.83 38.95 -3.93
C ARG A 258 -16.65 39.11 -4.90
N GLU A 259 -15.48 39.49 -4.41
CA GLU A 259 -14.32 39.67 -5.28
C GLU A 259 -13.71 38.32 -5.64
N GLU A 260 -13.68 37.36 -4.70
CA GLU A 260 -13.27 35.99 -4.98
C GLU A 260 -14.24 35.29 -5.96
N ILE A 261 -15.56 35.49 -5.82
CA ILE A 261 -16.55 35.01 -6.80
C ILE A 261 -16.27 35.58 -8.19
N LYS A 262 -16.01 36.89 -8.31
CA LYS A 262 -15.73 37.51 -9.61
C LYS A 262 -14.50 36.91 -10.26
N GLN A 263 -13.42 36.72 -9.49
CA GLN A 263 -12.19 36.10 -9.99
C GLN A 263 -12.41 34.65 -10.41
N LEU A 264 -13.15 33.88 -9.61
CA LEU A 264 -13.52 32.50 -9.93
C LEU A 264 -14.34 32.43 -11.23
N LEU A 265 -15.39 33.24 -11.35
CA LEU A 265 -16.25 33.26 -12.53
C LEU A 265 -15.51 33.72 -13.78
N HIS A 266 -14.64 34.71 -13.65
CA HIS A 266 -13.76 35.13 -14.74
C HIS A 266 -12.88 33.96 -15.20
N HIS A 267 -12.23 33.28 -14.26
CA HIS A 267 -11.39 32.12 -14.56
C HIS A 267 -12.17 30.98 -15.21
N ILE A 268 -13.37 30.65 -14.69
CA ILE A 268 -14.25 29.63 -15.30
C ILE A 268 -14.60 30.01 -16.74
N ARG A 269 -14.95 31.28 -17.01
CA ARG A 269 -15.33 31.75 -18.36
C ARG A 269 -14.17 31.75 -19.35
N GLU A 270 -12.93 31.90 -18.88
CA GLU A 270 -11.74 31.74 -19.71
C GLU A 270 -11.47 30.27 -20.05
N MET A 271 -11.62 29.37 -19.07
CA MET A 271 -11.27 27.96 -19.21
C MET A 271 -12.37 27.11 -19.87
N ALA A 272 -13.64 27.49 -19.70
CA ALA A 272 -14.83 26.79 -20.19
C ALA A 272 -15.68 27.74 -21.05
N PRO A 273 -15.49 27.76 -22.40
CA PRO A 273 -16.23 28.66 -23.28
C PRO A 273 -17.75 28.56 -23.17
N GLY A 274 -18.27 27.39 -22.78
CA GLY A 274 -19.70 27.17 -22.52
C GLY A 274 -20.30 28.06 -21.42
N ALA A 275 -19.47 28.63 -20.56
CA ALA A 275 -19.87 29.53 -19.47
C ALA A 275 -20.10 30.99 -19.91
N LYS A 276 -19.62 31.40 -21.09
CA LYS A 276 -19.61 32.83 -21.50
C LYS A 276 -21.00 33.47 -21.60
N GLY A 277 -22.02 32.67 -21.94
CA GLY A 277 -23.42 33.12 -22.04
C GLY A 277 -24.29 32.75 -20.84
N MET A 278 -23.72 32.18 -19.77
CA MET A 278 -24.48 31.71 -18.62
C MET A 278 -24.56 32.77 -17.52
N GLU A 279 -25.71 32.81 -16.84
CA GLU A 279 -25.88 33.62 -15.64
C GLU A 279 -24.95 33.15 -14.51
N GLU A 280 -24.47 34.09 -13.70
CA GLU A 280 -23.52 33.83 -12.62
C GLU A 280 -24.09 32.87 -11.58
N THR A 281 -25.36 33.07 -11.20
CA THR A 281 -26.13 32.20 -10.30
C THR A 281 -26.18 30.78 -10.84
N SER A 282 -26.44 30.59 -12.13
CA SER A 282 -26.47 29.25 -12.75
C SER A 282 -25.11 28.55 -12.66
N ILE A 283 -24.00 29.27 -12.87
CA ILE A 283 -22.65 28.68 -12.77
C ILE A 283 -22.35 28.28 -11.31
N LEU A 284 -22.67 29.16 -10.36
CA LEU A 284 -22.44 28.92 -8.94
C LEU A 284 -23.33 27.80 -8.39
N ASP A 285 -24.59 27.72 -8.79
CA ASP A 285 -25.54 26.67 -8.40
C ASP A 285 -25.11 25.32 -8.97
N MET A 286 -24.66 25.27 -10.24
CA MET A 286 -24.08 24.06 -10.82
C MET A 286 -22.82 23.63 -10.09
N MET A 287 -22.00 24.55 -9.62
CA MET A 287 -20.78 24.25 -8.89
C MET A 287 -21.09 23.80 -7.45
N ALA A 288 -22.12 24.38 -6.83
CA ALA A 288 -22.57 24.12 -5.46
C ALA A 288 -21.42 24.10 -4.42
N GLY A 289 -20.38 24.92 -4.65
CA GLY A 289 -19.19 24.93 -3.80
C GLY A 289 -18.36 23.63 -3.83
N ASN A 290 -18.57 22.72 -4.79
CA ASN A 290 -17.82 21.49 -4.93
C ASN A 290 -16.59 21.69 -5.83
N PRO A 291 -15.35 21.58 -5.30
CA PRO A 291 -14.14 21.84 -6.07
C PRO A 291 -13.93 20.83 -7.22
N ALA A 292 -14.49 19.61 -7.13
CA ALA A 292 -14.39 18.64 -8.21
C ALA A 292 -15.11 19.08 -9.50
N VAL A 293 -16.14 19.92 -9.39
CA VAL A 293 -16.82 20.51 -10.55
C VAL A 293 -15.92 21.49 -11.27
N PHE A 294 -15.26 22.35 -10.50
CA PHE A 294 -14.29 23.31 -11.03
C PHE A 294 -13.11 22.61 -11.71
N GLU A 295 -12.51 21.61 -11.06
CA GLU A 295 -11.44 20.81 -11.65
C GLU A 295 -11.90 20.08 -12.93
N ALA A 296 -13.11 19.52 -12.94
CA ALA A 296 -13.65 18.85 -14.12
C ALA A 296 -13.82 19.81 -15.30
N TRP A 297 -14.30 21.04 -15.06
CA TRP A 297 -14.40 22.07 -16.10
C TRP A 297 -13.03 22.56 -16.58
N GLU A 298 -12.05 22.71 -15.69
CA GLU A 298 -10.68 23.10 -16.04
C GLU A 298 -10.03 22.06 -16.97
N TYR A 299 -10.27 20.77 -16.67
CA TYR A 299 -9.76 19.65 -17.44
C TYR A 299 -10.49 19.47 -18.77
N SER A 300 -11.82 19.42 -18.75
CA SER A 300 -12.61 19.07 -19.95
C SER A 300 -12.91 20.25 -20.87
N ARG A 301 -12.71 21.49 -20.39
CA ARG A 301 -12.91 22.75 -21.12
C ARG A 301 -14.19 22.77 -21.97
N PRO A 302 -15.38 22.60 -21.35
CA PRO A 302 -16.63 22.44 -22.08
C PRO A 302 -16.96 23.72 -22.88
N ASP A 303 -17.32 23.54 -24.15
CA ASP A 303 -17.57 24.60 -25.12
C ASP A 303 -19.03 25.07 -25.17
N THR A 304 -19.96 24.29 -24.61
CA THR A 304 -21.40 24.62 -24.53
C THR A 304 -21.93 24.55 -23.10
N ALA A 305 -22.96 25.35 -22.81
CA ALA A 305 -23.64 25.35 -21.51
C ALA A 305 -24.22 23.97 -21.13
N GLU A 306 -24.63 23.19 -22.13
CA GLU A 306 -25.17 21.84 -21.92
C GLU A 306 -24.08 20.85 -21.52
N ILE A 307 -22.93 20.84 -22.21
CA ILE A 307 -21.78 20.02 -21.81
C ILE A 307 -21.26 20.48 -20.45
N MET A 308 -21.31 21.78 -20.14
CA MET A 308 -20.94 22.30 -18.82
C MET A 308 -21.87 21.78 -17.71
N ARG A 309 -23.19 21.80 -17.91
CA ARG A 309 -24.19 21.20 -17.01
C ARG A 309 -23.98 19.71 -16.82
N GLN A 310 -23.78 18.98 -17.92
CA GLN A 310 -23.50 17.54 -17.86
C GLN A 310 -22.19 17.25 -17.14
N THR A 311 -21.14 18.01 -17.41
CA THR A 311 -19.85 17.88 -16.71
C THR A 311 -19.99 18.16 -15.23
N ALA A 312 -20.77 19.16 -14.83
CA ALA A 312 -21.03 19.45 -13.42
C ALA A 312 -21.87 18.37 -12.75
N LYS A 313 -22.96 17.95 -13.40
CA LYS A 313 -23.79 16.83 -12.95
C LYS A 313 -22.93 15.57 -12.78
N HIS A 314 -22.05 15.30 -13.74
CA HIS A 314 -21.07 14.23 -13.66
C HIS A 314 -20.07 14.46 -12.53
N ALA A 315 -19.50 15.64 -12.33
CA ALA A 315 -18.59 15.94 -11.20
C ALA A 315 -19.25 15.71 -9.84
N HIS A 316 -20.52 16.08 -9.71
CA HIS A 316 -21.34 15.74 -8.56
C HIS A 316 -21.67 14.25 -8.48
N SER A 317 -21.82 13.59 -9.63
CA SER A 317 -22.25 12.20 -9.76
C SER A 317 -21.13 11.22 -10.15
N PHE A 318 -19.84 11.54 -10.03
CA PHE A 318 -18.72 11.07 -10.90
C PHE A 318 -18.46 9.55 -10.91
N ARG A 319 -19.24 8.78 -10.16
CA ARG A 319 -19.36 7.33 -10.28
C ARG A 319 -20.23 6.92 -11.49
N ASP A 320 -21.18 7.73 -11.94
CA ASP A 320 -22.25 7.26 -12.81
C ASP A 320 -21.88 6.95 -14.27
N ARG A 321 -21.15 7.79 -15.02
CA ARG A 321 -20.95 7.50 -16.46
C ARG A 321 -20.10 6.25 -16.72
N LYS A 322 -18.98 6.11 -16.00
CA LYS A 322 -18.07 4.96 -16.14
C LYS A 322 -18.80 3.65 -15.80
N PHE A 323 -19.61 3.66 -14.73
CA PHE A 323 -20.29 2.47 -14.22
C PHE A 323 -21.69 2.22 -14.79
N LYS A 324 -22.41 3.25 -15.29
CA LYS A 324 -23.75 3.11 -15.89
C LYS A 324 -23.73 2.96 -17.41
N ILE A 325 -22.65 3.37 -18.08
CA ILE A 325 -22.57 3.34 -19.56
C ILE A 325 -21.37 2.53 -20.01
N LEU A 326 -20.15 2.95 -19.66
CA LEU A 326 -18.94 2.39 -20.26
C LEU A 326 -18.67 0.94 -19.83
N PHE A 327 -18.83 0.63 -18.55
CA PHE A 327 -18.62 -0.73 -18.03
C PHE A 327 -19.69 -1.73 -18.51
N PRO A 328 -21.00 -1.37 -18.55
CA PRO A 328 -22.00 -2.16 -19.25
C PRO A 328 -21.69 -2.37 -20.74
N GLU A 329 -21.21 -1.35 -21.45
CA GLU A 329 -20.81 -1.49 -22.86
C GLU A 329 -19.65 -2.48 -23.04
N LEU A 330 -18.64 -2.43 -22.16
CA LEU A 330 -17.57 -3.43 -22.14
C LEU A 330 -18.12 -4.84 -21.94
N LEU A 331 -18.99 -5.00 -20.94
CA LEU A 331 -19.62 -6.26 -20.60
C LEU A 331 -20.42 -6.85 -21.78
N ASP A 332 -21.14 -6.00 -22.50
CA ASP A 332 -22.06 -6.41 -23.56
C ASP A 332 -21.37 -6.65 -24.91
N SER A 333 -20.25 -5.98 -25.20
CA SER A 333 -19.69 -5.93 -26.56
C SER A 333 -18.18 -6.10 -26.69
N LYS A 334 -17.42 -6.09 -25.58
CA LYS A 334 -15.95 -6.10 -25.58
C LYS A 334 -15.40 -6.95 -24.42
N ARG A 335 -15.62 -8.26 -24.49
CA ARG A 335 -15.26 -9.22 -23.43
C ARG A 335 -13.80 -9.12 -22.99
N ASP A 336 -12.85 -9.09 -23.93
CA ASP A 336 -11.43 -9.05 -23.60
C ASP A 336 -11.03 -7.79 -22.81
N LEU A 337 -11.61 -6.64 -23.18
CA LEU A 337 -11.39 -5.36 -22.49
C LEU A 337 -12.11 -5.31 -21.14
N PHE A 338 -13.27 -5.96 -21.02
CA PHE A 338 -13.91 -6.19 -19.73
C PHE A 338 -12.99 -7.01 -18.82
N ASP A 339 -12.40 -8.10 -19.32
CA ASP A 339 -11.50 -8.96 -18.55
C ASP A 339 -10.24 -8.21 -18.12
N LEU A 340 -9.67 -7.40 -19.01
CA LEU A 340 -8.54 -6.53 -18.69
C LEU A 340 -8.89 -5.51 -17.61
N ALA A 341 -10.01 -4.80 -17.77
CA ALA A 341 -10.46 -3.83 -16.76
C ALA A 341 -10.75 -4.50 -15.41
N THR A 342 -11.33 -5.70 -15.42
CA THR A 342 -11.56 -6.50 -14.21
C THR A 342 -10.25 -6.86 -13.53
N ARG A 343 -9.26 -7.39 -14.26
CA ARG A 343 -7.94 -7.74 -13.70
C ARG A 343 -7.24 -6.54 -13.08
N ILE A 344 -7.27 -5.39 -13.76
CA ILE A 344 -6.73 -4.15 -13.20
C ILE A 344 -7.50 -3.80 -11.91
N ALA A 345 -8.83 -3.78 -11.93
CA ALA A 345 -9.63 -3.35 -10.77
C ALA A 345 -9.53 -4.26 -9.53
N LEU A 346 -9.35 -5.57 -9.71
CA LEU A 346 -9.24 -6.51 -8.59
C LEU A 346 -7.87 -6.44 -7.90
N LEU A 347 -6.82 -6.07 -8.61
CA LEU A 347 -5.48 -5.92 -8.05
C LEU A 347 -5.34 -4.61 -7.26
N PRO A 348 -4.35 -4.46 -6.38
CA PRO A 348 -4.02 -3.16 -5.78
C PRO A 348 -3.62 -2.15 -6.86
N GLU A 349 -3.96 -0.87 -6.65
CA GLU A 349 -3.63 0.21 -7.58
C GLU A 349 -2.15 0.19 -7.96
N PHE A 350 -1.88 0.22 -9.26
CA PHE A 350 -0.52 0.31 -9.76
C PHE A 350 -0.05 1.75 -9.58
N VAL A 351 0.76 2.00 -8.56
CA VAL A 351 1.40 3.31 -8.32
C VAL A 351 2.90 3.30 -8.66
N SER A 352 3.43 2.14 -9.03
CA SER A 352 4.84 1.92 -9.34
C SER A 352 5.01 1.33 -10.73
N GLU A 353 5.82 1.98 -11.58
CA GLU A 353 6.21 1.44 -12.89
C GLU A 353 6.92 0.09 -12.77
N ARG A 354 7.71 -0.11 -11.70
CA ARG A 354 8.38 -1.39 -11.44
C ARG A 354 7.35 -2.49 -11.20
N LYS A 355 6.37 -2.26 -10.32
CA LYS A 355 5.32 -3.25 -10.03
C LYS A 355 4.49 -3.56 -11.27
N TRP A 356 4.17 -2.54 -12.07
CA TRP A 356 3.49 -2.74 -13.34
C TRP A 356 4.32 -3.59 -14.30
N LYS A 357 5.61 -3.32 -14.47
CA LYS A 357 6.50 -4.10 -15.34
C LYS A 357 6.50 -5.59 -15.00
N GLU A 358 6.52 -5.94 -13.72
CA GLU A 358 6.53 -7.35 -13.28
C GLU A 358 5.17 -8.05 -13.46
N LEU A 359 4.06 -7.31 -13.34
CA LEU A 359 2.69 -7.87 -13.39
C LEU A 359 2.01 -7.71 -14.75
N LYS A 360 2.55 -6.87 -15.64
CA LYS A 360 1.94 -6.51 -16.93
C LYS A 360 1.54 -7.72 -17.75
N ASP A 361 2.41 -8.72 -17.86
CA ASP A 361 2.13 -9.91 -18.66
C ASP A 361 0.96 -10.72 -18.09
N VAL A 362 0.86 -10.81 -16.77
CA VAL A 362 -0.27 -11.46 -16.08
C VAL A 362 -1.55 -10.66 -16.26
N VAL A 363 -1.46 -9.34 -16.13
CA VAL A 363 -2.61 -8.43 -16.24
C VAL A 363 -3.13 -8.37 -17.67
N LEU A 364 -2.25 -8.42 -18.68
CA LEU A 364 -2.65 -8.43 -20.09
C LEU A 364 -3.17 -9.80 -20.53
N CYS A 365 -2.61 -10.92 -20.03
CA CYS A 365 -2.99 -12.31 -20.41
C CYS A 365 -3.18 -12.42 -21.93
N ASP A 366 -2.06 -12.36 -22.65
CA ASP A 366 -1.95 -12.41 -24.12
C ASP A 366 -2.55 -11.23 -24.91
N LEU A 367 -3.16 -10.24 -24.24
CA LEU A 367 -3.59 -9.01 -24.91
C LEU A 367 -2.40 -8.13 -25.30
N PRO A 368 -2.49 -7.42 -26.45
CA PRO A 368 -1.45 -6.48 -26.84
C PRO A 368 -1.40 -5.30 -25.87
N GLU A 369 -0.22 -4.67 -25.74
CA GLU A 369 -0.05 -3.50 -24.86
C GLU A 369 -1.02 -2.36 -25.18
N SER A 370 -1.42 -2.25 -26.46
CA SER A 370 -2.41 -1.28 -26.95
C SER A 370 -3.78 -1.44 -26.32
N ALA A 371 -4.11 -2.58 -25.70
CA ALA A 371 -5.41 -2.78 -25.02
C ALA A 371 -5.62 -1.81 -23.85
N THR A 372 -4.56 -1.47 -23.12
CA THR A 372 -4.62 -0.43 -22.06
C THR A 372 -4.86 0.96 -22.65
N ALA A 373 -4.23 1.26 -23.79
CA ALA A 373 -4.46 2.49 -24.54
C ALA A 373 -5.89 2.55 -25.12
N GLU A 374 -6.47 1.41 -25.53
CA GLU A 374 -7.86 1.35 -25.97
C GLU A 374 -8.82 1.67 -24.82
N LEU A 375 -8.62 1.06 -23.64
CA LEU A 375 -9.40 1.42 -22.44
C LEU A 375 -9.24 2.91 -22.07
N ALA A 376 -8.05 3.48 -22.24
CA ALA A 376 -7.82 4.91 -22.01
C ALA A 376 -8.56 5.78 -23.03
N SER A 377 -8.53 5.42 -24.33
CA SER A 377 -9.25 6.14 -25.39
C SER A 377 -10.77 6.15 -25.18
N ARG A 378 -11.31 5.13 -24.50
CA ARG A 378 -12.72 5.00 -24.12
C ARG A 378 -13.07 5.77 -22.82
N GLY A 379 -12.09 6.38 -22.16
CA GLY A 379 -12.25 7.09 -20.89
C GLY A 379 -12.43 6.17 -19.67
N ILE A 380 -12.08 4.89 -19.80
CA ILE A 380 -12.15 3.90 -18.71
C ILE A 380 -10.89 3.98 -17.85
N LEU A 381 -9.72 4.02 -18.47
CA LEU A 381 -8.44 4.28 -17.80
C LEU A 381 -7.96 5.70 -18.09
N LYS A 382 -7.05 6.22 -17.26
CA LYS A 382 -6.24 7.38 -17.61
C LYS A 382 -5.06 6.93 -18.48
N SER A 383 -4.60 7.82 -19.36
CA SER A 383 -3.45 7.59 -20.25
C SER A 383 -2.11 7.68 -19.50
N ASP A 384 -2.00 6.95 -18.39
CA ASP A 384 -0.86 6.94 -17.48
C ASP A 384 -0.06 5.64 -17.62
N ASN A 385 1.23 5.68 -17.24
CA ASN A 385 2.07 4.50 -17.05
C ASN A 385 2.57 4.49 -15.60
N PRO A 386 2.06 3.62 -14.73
CA PRO A 386 1.16 2.49 -14.99
C PRO A 386 -0.33 2.87 -15.20
N PRO A 387 -1.15 1.99 -15.80
CA PRO A 387 -2.57 2.25 -16.02
C PRO A 387 -3.36 2.37 -14.71
N SER A 388 -4.21 3.39 -14.60
CA SER A 388 -5.12 3.59 -13.46
C SER A 388 -6.53 3.99 -13.92
N PHE A 389 -7.54 3.63 -13.13
CA PHE A 389 -8.91 4.13 -13.29
C PHE A 389 -9.04 5.62 -12.93
N GLY A 390 -8.04 6.19 -12.28
CA GLY A 390 -7.97 7.58 -11.90
C GLY A 390 -7.49 7.76 -10.47
N HIS A 391 -8.15 8.60 -9.68
CA HIS A 391 -7.80 8.70 -8.25
C HIS A 391 -8.37 7.51 -7.48
N THR A 392 -7.86 7.21 -6.28
CA THR A 392 -8.18 5.99 -5.53
C THR A 392 -9.69 5.73 -5.35
N THR A 393 -10.51 6.77 -5.17
CA THR A 393 -11.98 6.60 -5.10
C THR A 393 -12.60 6.03 -6.39
N GLU A 394 -12.03 6.37 -7.55
CA GLU A 394 -12.48 5.84 -8.86
C GLU A 394 -12.03 4.40 -9.06
N TYR A 395 -10.85 4.07 -8.54
CA TYR A 395 -10.34 2.70 -8.49
C TYR A 395 -11.24 1.81 -7.62
N GLU A 396 -11.54 2.24 -6.39
CA GLU A 396 -12.46 1.55 -5.48
C GLU A 396 -13.85 1.38 -6.09
N SER A 397 -14.37 2.42 -6.75
CA SER A 397 -15.70 2.34 -7.36
C SER A 397 -15.72 1.39 -8.55
N ALA A 398 -14.61 1.27 -9.29
CA ALA A 398 -14.47 0.29 -10.36
C ALA A 398 -14.46 -1.13 -9.80
N GLN A 399 -13.65 -1.37 -8.76
CA GLN A 399 -13.62 -2.65 -8.06
C GLN A 399 -15.00 -3.03 -7.52
N ASP A 400 -15.67 -2.10 -6.82
CA ASP A 400 -17.03 -2.29 -6.30
C ASP A 400 -18.01 -2.65 -7.41
N TRP A 401 -17.91 -2.04 -8.59
CA TRP A 401 -18.79 -2.37 -9.70
C TRP A 401 -18.58 -3.80 -10.19
N PHE A 402 -17.34 -4.23 -10.41
CA PHE A 402 -17.05 -5.60 -10.87
C PHE A 402 -17.47 -6.66 -9.84
N ILE A 403 -17.38 -6.32 -8.55
CA ILE A 403 -17.73 -7.23 -7.45
C ILE A 403 -19.23 -7.29 -7.19
N LYS A 404 -19.93 -6.14 -7.18
CA LYS A 404 -21.31 -6.02 -6.69
C LYS A 404 -22.36 -5.99 -7.79
N ASN A 405 -22.01 -5.66 -9.03
CA ASN A 405 -22.98 -5.63 -10.12
C ASN A 405 -23.43 -7.05 -10.49
N GLU A 406 -24.74 -7.31 -10.46
CA GLU A 406 -25.32 -8.65 -10.67
C GLU A 406 -24.92 -9.29 -12.01
N ARG A 407 -24.83 -8.51 -13.08
CA ARG A 407 -24.46 -9.01 -14.42
C ARG A 407 -22.96 -9.21 -14.55
N ALA A 408 -22.16 -8.35 -13.94
CA ALA A 408 -20.70 -8.41 -14.02
C ALA A 408 -20.09 -9.46 -13.08
N LYS A 409 -20.70 -9.69 -11.91
CA LYS A 409 -20.15 -10.50 -10.82
C LYS A 409 -19.76 -11.94 -11.24
N PRO A 410 -20.62 -12.74 -11.91
CA PRO A 410 -20.25 -14.11 -12.32
C PRO A 410 -19.06 -14.15 -13.27
N LEU A 411 -19.03 -13.17 -14.18
CA LEU A 411 -17.99 -13.02 -15.19
C LEU A 411 -16.68 -12.48 -14.60
N SER A 412 -16.78 -11.65 -13.56
CA SER A 412 -15.64 -11.16 -12.80
C SER A 412 -15.01 -12.28 -11.98
N LEU A 413 -15.81 -13.22 -11.44
CA LEU A 413 -15.31 -14.41 -10.76
C LEU A 413 -14.52 -15.34 -11.70
N VAL A 414 -15.01 -15.56 -12.94
CA VAL A 414 -14.26 -16.32 -13.96
C VAL A 414 -12.92 -15.65 -14.25
N THR A 415 -12.92 -14.33 -14.39
CA THR A 415 -11.70 -13.55 -14.63
C THR A 415 -10.73 -13.63 -13.43
N ALA A 416 -11.25 -13.50 -12.21
CA ALA A 416 -10.49 -13.63 -10.98
C ALA A 416 -9.85 -15.02 -10.85
N ARG A 417 -10.58 -16.09 -11.21
CA ARG A 417 -10.06 -17.47 -11.22
C ARG A 417 -8.83 -17.60 -12.13
N GLY A 418 -8.89 -17.06 -13.35
CA GLY A 418 -7.75 -17.06 -14.27
C GLY A 418 -6.55 -16.28 -13.69
N LEU A 419 -6.80 -15.07 -13.20
CA LEU A 419 -5.79 -14.22 -12.58
C LEU A 419 -5.09 -14.91 -11.39
N VAL A 420 -5.87 -15.55 -10.50
CA VAL A 420 -5.33 -16.30 -9.35
C VAL A 420 -4.46 -17.47 -9.81
N SER A 421 -4.91 -18.23 -10.83
CA SER A 421 -4.14 -19.36 -11.34
C SER A 421 -2.80 -18.91 -11.93
N ASP A 422 -2.80 -17.83 -12.71
CA ASP A 422 -1.58 -17.29 -13.34
C ASP A 422 -0.59 -16.75 -12.31
N LEU A 423 -1.08 -16.02 -11.29
CA LEU A 423 -0.24 -15.53 -10.20
C LEU A 423 0.32 -16.69 -9.36
N ALA A 424 -0.53 -17.65 -8.98
CA ALA A 424 -0.12 -18.78 -8.15
C ALA A 424 0.92 -19.68 -8.85
N GLY A 425 0.75 -19.92 -10.16
CA GLY A 425 1.67 -20.74 -10.94
C GLY A 425 3.06 -20.13 -11.15
N ARG A 426 3.22 -18.84 -10.86
CA ARG A 426 4.50 -18.12 -10.94
C ARG A 426 5.25 -18.04 -9.60
N ILE A 427 4.66 -18.51 -8.51
CA ILE A 427 5.30 -18.48 -7.17
C ILE A 427 5.94 -19.84 -6.92
N ARG A 428 7.29 -19.87 -6.88
CA ARG A 428 8.09 -21.07 -6.64
C ARG A 428 9.07 -20.86 -5.50
N TYR A 429 9.86 -19.79 -5.57
CA TYR A 429 10.88 -19.41 -4.59
C TYR A 429 10.78 -17.90 -4.40
N ILE A 430 10.35 -17.44 -3.22
CA ILE A 430 10.20 -16.00 -2.95
C ILE A 430 11.54 -15.29 -3.20
N ASP A 431 11.68 -14.70 -4.38
CA ASP A 431 12.77 -13.84 -4.78
C ASP A 431 12.26 -12.40 -4.98
N GLU A 432 13.15 -11.48 -5.36
CA GLU A 432 12.78 -10.07 -5.53
C GLU A 432 11.68 -9.82 -6.58
N ARG A 433 11.42 -10.75 -7.52
CA ARG A 433 10.37 -10.63 -8.53
C ARG A 433 9.08 -11.26 -8.04
N GLU A 434 9.18 -12.48 -7.51
CA GLU A 434 8.03 -13.24 -7.02
C GLU A 434 7.35 -12.57 -5.83
N ILE A 435 8.05 -11.70 -5.08
CA ILE A 435 7.45 -10.93 -3.97
C ILE A 435 6.29 -10.04 -4.43
N HIS A 436 6.39 -9.42 -5.62
CA HIS A 436 5.32 -8.58 -6.16
C HIS A 436 4.12 -9.42 -6.62
N ILE A 437 4.38 -10.61 -7.15
CA ILE A 437 3.36 -11.58 -7.56
C ILE A 437 2.63 -12.13 -6.32
N ALA A 438 3.36 -12.59 -5.31
CA ALA A 438 2.81 -13.09 -4.06
C ALA A 438 2.00 -12.01 -3.33
N SER A 439 2.50 -10.77 -3.25
CA SER A 439 1.77 -9.67 -2.60
C SER A 439 0.47 -9.33 -3.33
N SER A 440 0.47 -9.39 -4.66
CA SER A 440 -0.73 -9.17 -5.49
C SER A 440 -1.74 -10.30 -5.32
N LEU A 441 -1.29 -11.55 -5.27
CA LEU A 441 -2.16 -12.69 -5.00
C LEU A 441 -2.76 -12.64 -3.59
N ALA A 442 -1.96 -12.27 -2.57
CA ALA A 442 -2.46 -12.09 -1.21
C ALA A 442 -3.55 -11.00 -1.15
N ALA A 443 -3.35 -9.88 -1.85
CA ALA A 443 -4.30 -8.77 -1.88
C ALA A 443 -5.63 -9.10 -2.59
N LEU A 444 -5.69 -10.20 -3.37
CA LEU A 444 -6.95 -10.66 -3.98
C LEU A 444 -7.90 -11.33 -2.99
N TYR A 445 -7.49 -11.57 -1.73
CA TYR A 445 -8.34 -12.20 -0.72
C TYR A 445 -9.70 -11.49 -0.55
N ASP A 446 -9.71 -10.18 -0.24
CA ASP A 446 -10.95 -9.43 0.00
C ASP A 446 -11.83 -9.28 -1.25
N PRO A 447 -11.27 -8.96 -2.44
CA PRO A 447 -12.04 -8.95 -3.68
C PRO A 447 -12.69 -10.30 -3.98
N ILE A 448 -11.96 -11.40 -3.81
CA ILE A 448 -12.48 -12.76 -4.05
C ILE A 448 -13.53 -13.11 -3.00
N ASN A 449 -13.30 -12.79 -1.72
CA ASN A 449 -14.27 -13.05 -0.65
C ASN A 449 -15.59 -12.31 -0.89
N SER A 450 -15.52 -11.13 -1.52
CA SER A 450 -16.70 -10.35 -1.89
C SER A 450 -17.39 -10.89 -3.15
N LEU A 451 -16.64 -11.49 -4.08
CA LEU A 451 -17.17 -12.18 -5.25
C LEU A 451 -17.84 -13.51 -4.87
N ASP A 452 -17.17 -14.30 -4.03
CA ASP A 452 -17.61 -15.61 -3.57
C ASP A 452 -16.84 -15.98 -2.27
N ASP A 453 -17.51 -15.80 -1.13
CA ASP A 453 -16.98 -16.06 0.21
C ASP A 453 -16.72 -17.55 0.48
N ASN A 454 -17.27 -18.43 -0.36
CA ASN A 454 -17.06 -19.88 -0.29
C ASN A 454 -16.05 -20.38 -1.31
N SER A 455 -15.40 -19.49 -2.07
CA SER A 455 -14.42 -19.87 -3.09
C SER A 455 -13.23 -20.64 -2.53
N ASN A 456 -12.72 -21.61 -3.28
CA ASN A 456 -11.45 -22.29 -2.94
C ASN A 456 -10.23 -21.40 -3.24
N LEU A 457 -10.40 -20.36 -4.07
CA LEU A 457 -9.35 -19.39 -4.40
C LEU A 457 -8.85 -18.62 -3.17
N LEU A 458 -9.71 -18.46 -2.15
CA LEU A 458 -9.35 -17.83 -0.87
C LEU A 458 -8.17 -18.54 -0.18
N ALA A 459 -8.05 -19.86 -0.34
CA ALA A 459 -6.95 -20.62 0.24
C ALA A 459 -5.60 -20.31 -0.43
N LEU A 460 -5.59 -20.07 -1.74
CA LEU A 460 -4.37 -19.64 -2.44
C LEU A 460 -3.97 -18.21 -2.05
N CYS A 461 -4.95 -17.31 -1.90
CA CYS A 461 -4.69 -15.93 -1.47
C CYS A 461 -4.16 -15.88 -0.03
N ALA A 462 -4.77 -16.64 0.88
CA ALA A 462 -4.29 -16.77 2.26
C ALA A 462 -2.92 -17.47 2.31
N GLY A 463 -2.68 -18.50 1.48
CA GLY A 463 -1.38 -19.14 1.36
C GLY A 463 -0.28 -18.18 0.90
N ALA A 464 -0.58 -17.31 -0.07
CA ALA A 464 0.32 -16.25 -0.51
C ALA A 464 0.54 -15.19 0.59
N SER A 465 -0.48 -14.87 1.38
CA SER A 465 -0.37 -13.97 2.53
C SER A 465 0.56 -14.52 3.61
N GLY A 466 0.50 -15.84 3.85
CA GLY A 466 1.36 -16.54 4.81
C GLY A 466 2.85 -16.51 4.44
N LEU A 467 3.20 -16.28 3.17
CA LEU A 467 4.60 -16.06 2.74
C LEU A 467 5.21 -14.79 3.36
N PHE A 468 4.38 -13.87 3.83
CA PHE A 468 4.76 -12.65 4.53
C PHE A 468 4.56 -12.75 6.05
N GLY A 469 4.36 -13.97 6.58
CA GLY A 469 4.14 -14.21 8.00
C GLY A 469 2.78 -13.75 8.53
N ASN A 470 1.77 -13.60 7.66
CA ASN A 470 0.40 -13.32 8.09
C ASN A 470 -0.35 -14.60 8.41
N ASP A 471 -1.13 -14.57 9.49
CA ASP A 471 -2.00 -15.67 9.88
C ASP A 471 -3.08 -15.97 8.84
N ILE A 472 -3.49 -17.24 8.78
CA ILE A 472 -4.68 -17.65 8.04
C ILE A 472 -5.92 -17.02 8.71
N PRO A 473 -6.82 -16.37 7.95
CA PRO A 473 -8.05 -15.81 8.50
C PRO A 473 -8.87 -16.84 9.29
N GLU A 474 -9.37 -16.47 10.47
CA GLU A 474 -10.06 -17.37 11.41
C GLU A 474 -11.23 -18.14 10.77
N GLY A 475 -12.03 -17.48 9.92
CA GLY A 475 -13.13 -18.12 9.20
C GLY A 475 -12.69 -19.17 8.18
N LEU A 476 -11.43 -19.11 7.72
CA LEU A 476 -10.86 -20.02 6.74
C LEU A 476 -10.09 -21.19 7.39
N LYS A 477 -9.53 -21.01 8.59
CA LYS A 477 -8.71 -22.02 9.30
C LYS A 477 -9.31 -23.44 9.28
N PRO A 478 -10.60 -23.67 9.60
CA PRO A 478 -11.17 -25.03 9.62
C PRO A 478 -11.20 -25.71 8.25
N ASN A 479 -11.31 -24.93 7.18
CA ASN A 479 -11.48 -25.42 5.80
C ASN A 479 -10.23 -25.21 4.94
N PHE A 480 -9.15 -24.69 5.51
CA PHE A 480 -7.96 -24.30 4.75
C PHE A 480 -7.36 -25.48 3.98
N ILE A 481 -7.06 -26.58 4.67
CA ILE A 481 -6.50 -27.79 4.05
C ILE A 481 -7.46 -28.41 3.01
N PRO A 482 -8.76 -28.66 3.32
CA PRO A 482 -9.71 -29.14 2.31
C PRO A 482 -9.77 -28.27 1.04
N LYS A 483 -9.74 -26.93 1.20
CA LYS A 483 -9.77 -26.00 0.07
C LYS A 483 -8.48 -26.03 -0.75
N LEU A 484 -7.31 -26.13 -0.10
CA LEU A 484 -6.02 -26.33 -0.80
C LEU A 484 -5.98 -27.64 -1.59
N LYS A 485 -6.60 -28.70 -1.10
CA LYS A 485 -6.72 -29.96 -1.86
C LYS A 485 -7.60 -29.80 -3.08
N ALA A 486 -8.81 -29.27 -2.88
CA ALA A 486 -9.78 -29.09 -3.96
C ALA A 486 -9.24 -28.17 -5.06
N ILE A 487 -8.50 -27.11 -4.70
CA ILE A 487 -7.95 -26.19 -5.70
C ILE A 487 -6.82 -26.83 -6.52
N LEU A 488 -6.07 -27.82 -5.99
CA LEU A 488 -5.00 -28.48 -6.74
C LEU A 488 -5.50 -29.45 -7.82
N ASP A 489 -6.74 -29.93 -7.70
CA ASP A 489 -7.37 -30.69 -8.79
C ASP A 489 -7.71 -29.76 -9.97
N ASP A 490 -8.01 -28.49 -9.66
CA ASP A 490 -8.38 -27.45 -10.64
C ASP A 490 -7.17 -26.64 -11.16
N MET A 491 -6.12 -26.47 -10.34
CA MET A 491 -4.97 -25.60 -10.58
C MET A 491 -3.67 -26.32 -10.16
N PRO A 492 -3.24 -27.37 -10.89
CA PRO A 492 -2.05 -28.13 -10.53
C PRO A 492 -0.77 -27.30 -10.59
N ASN A 493 -0.74 -26.21 -11.37
CA ASN A 493 0.39 -25.28 -11.42
C ASN A 493 0.63 -24.52 -10.10
N ALA A 494 -0.35 -24.49 -9.19
CA ALA A 494 -0.21 -23.86 -7.87
C ALA A 494 0.47 -24.75 -6.81
N SER A 495 0.92 -25.96 -7.17
CA SER A 495 1.59 -26.93 -6.27
C SER A 495 2.72 -26.31 -5.43
N GLY A 496 3.56 -25.46 -6.02
CA GLY A 496 4.63 -24.75 -5.32
C GLY A 496 4.14 -23.81 -4.21
N LEU A 497 3.09 -23.04 -4.49
CA LEU A 497 2.46 -22.16 -3.49
C LEU A 497 1.75 -22.98 -2.40
N VAL A 498 1.02 -24.02 -2.77
CA VAL A 498 0.29 -24.87 -1.82
C VAL A 498 1.25 -25.58 -0.87
N SER A 499 2.36 -26.12 -1.38
CA SER A 499 3.39 -26.74 -0.54
C SER A 499 4.03 -25.74 0.42
N SER A 500 4.25 -24.50 -0.01
CA SER A 500 4.73 -23.41 0.86
C SER A 500 3.73 -23.07 1.97
N ALA A 501 2.45 -22.96 1.61
CA ALA A 501 1.38 -22.69 2.57
C ALA A 501 1.28 -23.78 3.64
N LEU A 502 1.37 -25.06 3.25
CA LEU A 502 1.36 -26.19 4.19
C LEU A 502 2.53 -26.15 5.17
N VAL A 503 3.74 -25.79 4.72
CA VAL A 503 4.91 -25.65 5.62
C VAL A 503 4.70 -24.53 6.63
N ASN A 504 4.21 -23.36 6.20
CA ASN A 504 3.98 -22.25 7.13
C ASN A 504 2.92 -22.61 8.15
N THR A 505 1.79 -23.20 7.72
CA THR A 505 0.74 -23.65 8.64
C THR A 505 1.23 -24.74 9.61
N LEU A 506 2.17 -25.58 9.18
CA LEU A 506 2.78 -26.61 10.03
C LEU A 506 3.58 -25.98 11.17
N ILE A 507 4.31 -24.90 10.88
CA ILE A 507 5.05 -24.11 11.88
C ILE A 507 4.06 -23.45 12.84
N ASP A 508 3.03 -22.78 12.33
CA ASP A 508 2.00 -22.13 13.16
C ASP A 508 1.32 -23.14 14.10
N ALA A 509 0.97 -24.32 13.60
CA ALA A 509 0.35 -25.38 14.41
C ALA A 509 1.26 -25.83 15.57
N LYS A 510 2.59 -25.81 15.39
CA LYS A 510 3.54 -26.08 16.48
C LYS A 510 3.51 -24.98 17.53
N GLU A 511 3.53 -23.72 17.11
CA GLU A 511 3.48 -22.57 18.01
C GLU A 511 2.17 -22.54 18.82
N GLU A 512 1.06 -22.90 18.18
CA GLU A 512 -0.27 -23.10 18.79
C GLU A 512 -0.34 -24.35 19.70
N LYS A 513 0.70 -25.20 19.71
CA LYS A 513 0.76 -26.51 20.39
C LYS A 513 -0.28 -27.53 19.91
N ASP A 514 -0.80 -27.36 18.70
CA ASP A 514 -1.69 -28.31 18.03
C ASP A 514 -0.88 -29.35 17.25
N LEU A 515 -0.29 -30.29 18.00
CA LEU A 515 0.54 -31.36 17.45
C LEU A 515 -0.21 -32.28 16.47
N PRO A 516 -1.48 -32.67 16.70
CA PRO A 516 -2.26 -33.43 15.73
C PRO A 516 -2.40 -32.71 14.39
N ARG A 517 -2.67 -31.39 14.40
CA ARG A 517 -2.77 -30.58 13.17
C ARG A 517 -1.43 -30.47 12.44
N ARG A 518 -0.34 -30.24 13.17
CA ARG A 518 1.03 -30.25 12.62
C ARG A 518 1.32 -31.56 11.88
N ASP A 519 0.98 -32.69 12.49
CA ASP A 519 1.26 -34.02 11.95
C ASP A 519 0.40 -34.31 10.71
N ALA A 520 -0.87 -33.89 10.73
CA ALA A 520 -1.74 -33.96 9.56
C ALA A 520 -1.17 -33.12 8.39
N LEU A 521 -0.72 -31.90 8.64
CA LEU A 521 -0.12 -31.02 7.61
C LEU A 521 1.13 -31.63 6.98
N LEU A 522 1.98 -32.30 7.78
CA LEU A 522 3.14 -33.01 7.24
C LEU A 522 2.73 -34.19 6.36
N GLN A 523 1.67 -34.93 6.72
CA GLN A 523 1.14 -36.00 5.88
C GLN A 523 0.57 -35.46 4.56
N GLU A 524 -0.10 -34.29 4.58
CA GLU A 524 -0.56 -33.66 3.35
C GLU A 524 0.60 -33.26 2.43
N LEU A 525 1.68 -32.75 3.01
CA LEU A 525 2.87 -32.40 2.25
C LEU A 525 3.56 -33.63 1.63
N ARG A 526 3.57 -34.77 2.33
CA ARG A 526 4.02 -36.06 1.76
C ARG A 526 3.16 -36.49 0.58
N GLY A 527 1.83 -36.50 0.75
CA GLY A 527 0.90 -36.85 -0.32
C GLY A 527 1.03 -35.92 -1.54
N LEU A 528 1.31 -34.63 -1.30
CA LEU A 528 1.58 -33.68 -2.38
C LEU A 528 2.85 -34.01 -3.16
N ALA A 529 3.94 -34.36 -2.46
CA ALA A 529 5.20 -34.76 -3.10
C ALA A 529 5.09 -36.08 -3.88
N GLU A 530 4.21 -36.99 -3.44
CA GLU A 530 3.87 -38.20 -4.19
C GLU A 530 3.02 -37.90 -5.43
N LYS A 531 2.09 -36.95 -5.35
CA LYS A 531 1.25 -36.55 -6.50
C LYS A 531 2.06 -35.78 -7.56
N PHE A 532 3.00 -34.95 -7.13
CA PHE A 532 3.81 -34.08 -7.98
C PHE A 532 5.30 -34.47 -7.93
N THR A 533 5.61 -35.73 -8.25
CA THR A 533 6.97 -36.29 -8.12
C THR A 533 8.04 -35.52 -8.88
N ASP A 534 7.66 -34.88 -9.99
CA ASP A 534 8.57 -34.11 -10.87
C ASP A 534 8.68 -32.63 -10.47
N ASP A 535 7.81 -32.12 -9.60
CA ASP A 535 7.88 -30.74 -9.12
C ASP A 535 8.98 -30.56 -8.07
N LYS A 536 10.07 -29.94 -8.50
CA LYS A 536 11.22 -29.63 -7.65
C LYS A 536 10.83 -28.84 -6.40
N THR A 537 9.96 -27.84 -6.54
CA THR A 537 9.57 -26.95 -5.44
C THR A 537 8.86 -27.74 -4.35
N VAL A 538 7.93 -28.62 -4.73
CA VAL A 538 7.17 -29.45 -3.78
C VAL A 538 8.10 -30.36 -2.99
N ARG A 539 9.11 -30.97 -3.64
CA ARG A 539 10.09 -31.84 -2.97
C ARG A 539 10.97 -31.08 -1.99
N GLU A 540 11.44 -29.89 -2.37
CA GLU A 540 12.20 -29.03 -1.46
C GLU A 540 11.36 -28.58 -0.26
N LYS A 541 10.07 -28.26 -0.46
CA LYS A 541 9.15 -27.94 0.63
C LYS A 541 8.89 -29.14 1.54
N LEU A 542 8.78 -30.35 1.01
CA LEU A 542 8.72 -31.57 1.83
C LEU A 542 9.97 -31.71 2.70
N ALA A 543 11.17 -31.52 2.13
CA ALA A 543 12.42 -31.55 2.91
C ALA A 543 12.39 -30.52 4.05
N MET A 544 11.91 -29.30 3.78
CA MET A 544 11.81 -28.26 4.81
C MET A 544 10.78 -28.61 5.89
N GLY A 545 9.62 -29.16 5.52
CA GLY A 545 8.60 -29.63 6.48
C GLY A 545 9.11 -30.76 7.39
N LEU A 546 9.87 -31.71 6.82
CA LEU A 546 10.53 -32.78 7.57
C LEU A 546 11.58 -32.22 8.54
N PHE A 547 12.42 -31.28 8.09
CA PHE A 547 13.45 -30.63 8.91
C PHE A 547 12.85 -29.86 10.09
N ASN A 548 11.81 -29.04 9.85
CA ASN A 548 11.15 -28.30 10.93
C ASN A 548 10.50 -29.24 11.94
N THR A 549 9.83 -30.30 11.46
CA THR A 549 9.23 -31.29 12.36
C THR A 549 10.29 -32.08 13.13
N LEU A 550 11.46 -32.33 12.54
CA LEU A 550 12.60 -32.95 13.21
C LEU A 550 13.11 -32.06 14.35
N ASN A 551 13.24 -30.75 14.11
CA ASN A 551 13.63 -29.79 15.15
C ASN A 551 12.60 -29.74 16.27
N HIS A 552 11.31 -29.72 15.95
CA HIS A 552 10.24 -29.79 16.94
C HIS A 552 10.30 -31.08 17.77
N ALA A 553 10.53 -32.22 17.13
CA ALA A 553 10.67 -33.51 17.83
C ALA A 553 11.90 -33.52 18.75
N LYS A 554 13.00 -32.87 18.35
CA LYS A 554 14.18 -32.68 19.19
C LYS A 554 13.85 -31.84 20.44
N GLU A 555 13.18 -30.69 20.27
CA GLU A 555 12.73 -29.85 21.39
C GLU A 555 11.78 -30.59 22.34
N GLU A 556 10.92 -31.44 21.78
CA GLU A 556 9.97 -32.30 22.50
C GLU A 556 10.66 -33.51 23.17
N LYS A 557 11.95 -33.74 22.92
CA LYS A 557 12.73 -34.92 23.35
C LYS A 557 12.18 -36.26 22.83
N ASP A 558 11.45 -36.23 21.72
CA ASP A 558 10.96 -37.42 21.01
C ASP A 558 12.03 -37.90 20.02
N LEU A 559 13.07 -38.54 20.57
CA LEU A 559 14.21 -39.04 19.80
C LEU A 559 13.83 -40.08 18.74
N PRO A 560 12.94 -41.06 19.01
CA PRO A 560 12.49 -42.00 17.99
C PRO A 560 11.87 -41.31 16.77
N ARG A 561 11.03 -40.29 17.01
CA ARG A 561 10.41 -39.51 15.93
C ARG A 561 11.43 -38.67 15.17
N ARG A 562 12.35 -38.01 15.88
CA ARG A 562 13.46 -37.26 15.27
C ARG A 562 14.28 -38.15 14.32
N ASP A 563 14.65 -39.34 14.77
CA ASP A 563 15.48 -40.27 13.99
C ASP A 563 14.71 -40.82 12.76
N ALA A 564 13.41 -41.07 12.90
CA ALA A 564 12.55 -41.45 11.77
C ALA A 564 12.48 -40.33 10.70
N LEU A 565 12.29 -39.07 11.12
CA LEU A 565 12.25 -37.92 10.21
C LEU A 565 13.60 -37.67 9.52
N LEU A 566 14.72 -37.91 10.23
CA LEU A 566 16.05 -37.84 9.64
C LEU A 566 16.25 -38.92 8.57
N GLN A 567 15.76 -40.13 8.82
CA GLN A 567 15.81 -41.22 7.84
C GLN A 567 14.98 -40.88 6.60
N GLU A 568 13.79 -40.30 6.76
CA GLU A 568 12.99 -39.82 5.62
C GLU A 568 13.72 -38.73 4.82
N LEU A 569 14.38 -37.77 5.48
CA LEU A 569 15.23 -36.77 4.81
C LEU A 569 16.39 -37.41 4.04
N ARG A 570 17.03 -38.43 4.62
CA ARG A 570 18.11 -39.18 3.97
C ARG A 570 17.61 -39.92 2.73
N ASP A 571 16.44 -40.55 2.82
CA ASP A 571 15.83 -41.25 1.69
C ASP A 571 15.46 -40.27 0.57
N LEU A 572 14.95 -39.09 0.93
CA LEU A 572 14.65 -38.02 -0.01
C LEU A 572 15.91 -37.50 -0.71
N GLN A 573 16.99 -37.24 0.05
CA GLN A 573 18.30 -36.83 -0.50
C GLN A 573 18.90 -37.91 -1.41
N SER A 574 18.76 -39.18 -1.04
CA SER A 574 19.25 -40.31 -1.85
C SER A 574 18.49 -40.46 -3.17
N ARG A 575 17.18 -40.14 -3.16
CA ARG A 575 16.33 -40.17 -4.35
C ARG A 575 16.60 -39.00 -5.31
N TYR A 576 17.00 -37.84 -4.77
CA TYR A 576 17.28 -36.63 -5.55
C TYR A 576 18.69 -36.10 -5.25
N PRO A 577 19.75 -36.87 -5.61
CA PRO A 577 21.11 -36.55 -5.23
C PRO A 577 21.63 -35.27 -5.88
N ASP A 578 21.04 -34.78 -6.96
CA ASP A 578 21.46 -33.53 -7.63
C ASP A 578 20.74 -32.27 -7.10
N ASP A 579 19.78 -32.44 -6.18
CA ASP A 579 19.02 -31.33 -5.61
C ASP A 579 19.79 -30.67 -4.45
N LYS A 580 20.48 -29.56 -4.76
CA LYS A 580 21.32 -28.83 -3.80
C LYS A 580 20.57 -28.39 -2.55
N THR A 581 19.32 -27.96 -2.68
CA THR A 581 18.52 -27.48 -1.54
C THR A 581 18.26 -28.63 -0.57
N ILE A 582 17.90 -29.82 -1.08
CA ILE A 582 17.69 -31.01 -0.26
C ILE A 582 19.00 -31.47 0.39
N GLN A 583 20.13 -31.41 -0.35
CA GLN A 583 21.44 -31.71 0.23
C GLN A 583 21.80 -30.77 1.38
N GLU A 584 21.58 -29.46 1.22
CA GLU A 584 21.85 -28.45 2.25
C GLU A 584 20.96 -28.68 3.47
N ILE A 585 19.65 -28.88 3.29
CA ILE A 585 18.72 -29.18 4.38
C ILE A 585 19.16 -30.45 5.15
N TYR A 586 19.52 -31.52 4.44
CA TYR A 586 19.99 -32.75 5.06
C TYR A 586 21.29 -32.55 5.85
N LYS A 587 22.25 -31.79 5.29
CA LYS A 587 23.50 -31.45 5.98
C LYS A 587 23.24 -30.64 7.25
N HIS A 588 22.33 -29.67 7.21
CA HIS A 588 21.92 -28.91 8.39
C HIS A 588 21.26 -29.82 9.43
N ALA A 589 20.41 -30.76 9.02
CA ALA A 589 19.82 -31.74 9.93
C ALA A 589 20.87 -32.59 10.65
N LEU A 590 21.94 -32.99 9.96
CA LEU A 590 23.06 -33.73 10.56
C LEU A 590 23.85 -32.88 11.56
N GLY A 591 24.16 -31.62 11.21
CA GLY A 591 24.89 -30.71 12.10
C GLY A 591 24.18 -30.51 13.45
N LEU A 592 22.84 -30.43 13.44
CA LEU A 592 22.05 -30.31 14.67
C LEU A 592 22.16 -31.54 15.60
N LEU A 593 22.58 -32.69 15.09
CA LEU A 593 22.81 -33.92 15.87
C LEU A 593 24.25 -34.05 16.32
N GLU A 594 25.19 -33.38 15.66
CA GLU A 594 26.61 -33.33 16.05
C GLU A 594 26.83 -32.39 17.23
N ASP A 595 26.10 -31.27 17.30
CA ASP A 595 26.10 -30.36 18.46
C ASP A 595 25.64 -31.04 19.79
N GLU A 596 24.90 -32.16 19.71
CA GLU A 596 24.52 -32.99 20.86
C GLU A 596 25.68 -33.84 21.39
N LYS A 597 26.67 -34.18 20.57
CA LYS A 597 27.84 -34.98 20.98
C LYS A 597 28.92 -34.14 21.66
N GLU A 598 28.88 -32.82 21.51
CA GLU A 598 29.89 -31.89 22.04
C GLU A 598 29.40 -31.06 23.25
N SER A 599 28.13 -31.18 23.65
CA SER A 599 27.62 -30.56 24.90
C SER A 599 27.77 -31.55 26.07
N PRO A 600 28.62 -31.27 27.09
CA PRO A 600 28.89 -32.16 28.21
C PRO A 600 27.71 -32.38 29.17
#